data_AF-A0A534GX50-F1
#
_entry.id   AF-A0A534GX50-F1
#
_cell.length_a   1.000
_cell.length_b   1.000
_cell.length_c   1.000
_cell.angle_alpha   90.00
_cell.angle_beta   90.00
_cell.angle_gamma   90.00
#
_symmetry.space_group_name_H-M   'P 1'
#
loop_
_entity.id
_entity.type
_entity.pdbx_description
1 polymer ?
#
loop_
_entity_poly.entity_id
_entity_poly.type
_entity_poly.pdbx_seq_one_letter_code
_entity_poly.pdbx_strand_id
1 'polypeptide(L)'
;MSKPRLSDGVASPAVRLLGLGVLLAIAAASAGQQDGEQRERERPPGAPRHLFICAGDQARQSPDFLAVVNFDETSAAYGKVIARAPLPEPGATGNEMHHIGLSADGTVVACGGLLSVLKAQKEIFFWNISDPARPEFISAADPPLSSITDEFHPLPQGGFLVTMMGGATGHAPGRVAELDRHLALMAEHPANPPTDGFNPHGIAVRPEVNLMVTSDFICPATTLNATAGSLDLRGSVRVWDFKRREILRTIVIPNAGGTIDVKLIPASRPECSMISCTCSTRGTAPRNRSSTSPPSPRAAGRNSCA
;
A
#
# COMPACT_ATOMS: atom_id res chain seq x y z
N MET A 1 -27.49 16.10 -85.62
CA MET A 1 -28.44 16.40 -84.53
C MET A 1 -27.73 16.14 -83.22
N SER A 2 -27.65 16.97 -82.18
CA SER A 2 -27.67 18.43 -81.99
C SER A 2 -27.01 18.61 -80.62
N LYS A 3 -26.09 19.57 -80.47
CA LYS A 3 -25.60 20.02 -79.14
C LYS A 3 -26.75 20.66 -78.35
N PRO A 4 -26.60 20.78 -77.03
CA PRO A 4 -26.47 22.14 -76.50
C PRO A 4 -25.28 22.33 -75.57
N ARG A 5 -24.89 23.61 -75.46
CA ARG A 5 -23.85 24.20 -74.62
C ARG A 5 -24.48 24.94 -73.44
N LEU A 6 -23.68 25.06 -72.37
CA LEU A 6 -23.49 26.20 -71.44
C LEU A 6 -24.68 26.75 -70.64
N SER A 7 -24.48 26.84 -69.32
CA SER A 7 -24.49 28.15 -68.65
C SER A 7 -23.66 28.10 -67.36
N ASP A 8 -22.72 29.04 -67.26
CA ASP A 8 -21.90 29.37 -66.12
C ASP A 8 -22.72 29.93 -64.94
N GLY A 9 -22.24 29.68 -63.71
CA GLY A 9 -22.71 30.32 -62.49
C GLY A 9 -21.55 30.44 -61.50
N VAL A 10 -20.95 31.62 -61.46
CA VAL A 10 -19.80 32.04 -60.64
C VAL A 10 -20.23 32.31 -59.19
N ALA A 11 -19.44 31.85 -58.21
CA ALA A 11 -19.11 32.60 -56.98
C ALA A 11 -17.94 31.95 -56.20
N SER A 12 -16.84 32.70 -56.11
CA SER A 12 -15.57 32.47 -55.38
C SER A 12 -15.69 32.58 -53.84
N PRO A 13 -14.58 32.58 -53.07
CA PRO A 13 -13.60 31.52 -52.84
C PRO A 13 -13.52 31.14 -51.34
N ALA A 14 -13.25 29.87 -51.02
CA ALA A 14 -12.88 29.46 -49.67
C ALA A 14 -11.41 29.84 -49.40
N VAL A 15 -11.22 30.72 -48.43
CA VAL A 15 -9.92 31.13 -47.89
C VAL A 15 -9.17 29.90 -47.36
N ARG A 16 -8.00 29.61 -47.94
CA ARG A 16 -7.03 28.65 -47.38
C ARG A 16 -6.15 29.38 -46.38
N LEU A 17 -6.46 29.26 -45.09
CA LEU A 17 -5.51 29.60 -44.03
C LEU A 17 -4.55 28.41 -43.82
N LEU A 18 -3.25 28.68 -44.00
CA LEU A 18 -2.16 27.86 -43.48
C LEU A 18 -2.30 27.79 -41.96
N GLY A 19 -2.55 26.60 -41.42
CA GLY A 19 -2.44 26.31 -39.99
C GLY A 19 -1.10 25.65 -39.70
N LEU A 20 -0.19 26.40 -39.08
CA LEU A 20 1.04 25.91 -38.46
C LEU A 20 0.65 24.86 -37.39
N GLY A 21 1.05 23.61 -37.60
CA GLY A 21 0.86 22.54 -36.61
C GLY A 21 1.77 22.77 -35.40
N VAL A 22 1.18 23.21 -34.29
CA VAL A 22 1.82 23.12 -32.97
C VAL A 22 1.64 21.70 -32.48
N LEU A 23 2.70 20.87 -32.58
CA LEU A 23 2.79 19.63 -31.82
C LEU A 23 2.96 19.99 -30.34
N LEU A 24 1.86 19.96 -29.58
CA LEU A 24 1.93 19.94 -28.13
C LEU A 24 2.13 18.47 -27.70
N ALA A 25 3.39 18.09 -27.47
CA ALA A 25 3.70 16.83 -26.81
C ALA A 25 3.35 16.96 -25.32
N ILE A 26 2.19 16.43 -24.93
CA ILE A 26 1.81 16.33 -23.51
C ILE A 26 2.50 15.07 -22.95
N ALA A 27 3.65 15.27 -22.32
CA ALA A 27 4.26 14.27 -21.47
C ALA A 27 3.55 14.28 -20.10
N ALA A 28 2.50 13.47 -19.95
CA ALA A 28 1.86 13.22 -18.66
C ALA A 28 2.40 11.90 -18.11
N ALA A 29 3.32 11.98 -17.14
CA ALA A 29 3.72 10.85 -16.33
C ALA A 29 2.96 10.88 -14.98
N SER A 30 2.90 9.73 -14.32
CA SER A 30 2.07 9.37 -13.17
C SER A 30 2.09 10.37 -11.99
N ALA A 31 0.94 11.00 -11.68
CA ALA A 31 0.80 12.00 -10.61
C ALA A 31 1.20 11.51 -9.21
N GLY A 32 0.99 10.23 -8.87
CA GLY A 32 1.27 9.73 -7.51
C GLY A 32 2.75 9.52 -7.19
N GLN A 33 3.57 9.18 -8.18
CA GLN A 33 5.02 9.03 -8.02
C GLN A 33 5.79 10.27 -8.50
N GLN A 34 5.23 11.00 -9.47
CA GLN A 34 5.69 12.35 -9.77
C GLN A 34 5.56 13.26 -8.56
N ASP A 35 4.50 13.19 -7.75
CA ASP A 35 4.38 14.03 -6.55
C ASP A 35 5.48 13.73 -5.52
N GLY A 36 5.86 12.46 -5.32
CA GLY A 36 6.94 12.09 -4.39
C GLY A 36 8.33 12.49 -4.89
N GLU A 37 8.64 12.20 -6.16
CA GLU A 37 9.90 12.57 -6.80
C GLU A 37 10.02 14.08 -7.06
N GLN A 38 8.91 14.78 -7.33
CA GLN A 38 8.86 16.24 -7.42
C GLN A 38 9.04 16.88 -6.05
N ARG A 39 8.38 16.39 -4.99
CA ARG A 39 8.61 16.88 -3.62
C ARG A 39 10.05 16.66 -3.17
N GLU A 40 10.70 15.57 -3.58
CA GLU A 40 12.12 15.35 -3.31
C GLU A 40 13.02 16.31 -4.10
N ARG A 41 12.68 16.61 -5.37
CA ARG A 41 13.39 17.60 -6.20
C ARG A 41 13.19 19.05 -5.77
N GLU A 42 12.01 19.38 -5.24
CA GLU A 42 11.66 20.70 -4.70
C GLU A 42 12.15 20.89 -3.26
N ARG A 43 12.61 19.81 -2.62
CA ARG A 43 13.11 19.85 -1.24
C ARG A 43 14.37 20.72 -1.18
N PRO A 44 14.42 21.72 -0.30
CA PRO A 44 15.62 22.52 -0.13
C PRO A 44 16.83 21.63 0.18
N PRO A 45 17.99 21.86 -0.45
CA PRO A 45 19.23 21.18 -0.10
C PRO A 45 19.49 21.33 1.41
N GLY A 46 19.70 20.22 2.11
CA GLY A 46 19.94 20.21 3.56
C GLY A 46 18.69 20.28 4.44
N ALA A 47 17.46 20.17 3.89
CA ALA A 47 16.28 20.02 4.73
C ALA A 47 16.38 18.72 5.57
N PRO A 48 16.02 18.74 6.87
CA PRO A 48 16.07 17.56 7.72
C PRO A 48 15.23 16.42 7.14
N ARG A 49 15.76 15.19 7.22
CA ARG A 49 15.05 13.96 6.83
C ARG A 49 14.63 13.22 8.09
N HIS A 50 13.45 12.63 8.06
CA HIS A 50 12.90 11.89 9.18
C HIS A 50 12.37 10.54 8.71
N LEU A 51 12.56 9.53 9.53
CA LEU A 51 11.95 8.21 9.38
C LEU A 51 10.93 8.04 10.50
N PHE A 52 9.68 7.73 10.12
CA PHE A 52 8.58 7.49 11.03
C PHE A 52 8.40 6.00 11.24
N ILE A 53 8.24 5.58 12.49
CA ILE A 53 8.11 4.16 12.86
C ILE A 53 6.94 4.02 13.83
N CYS A 54 5.92 3.27 13.45
CA CYS A 54 4.90 2.80 14.37
C CYS A 54 5.49 1.63 15.17
N ALA A 55 5.55 1.75 16.49
CA ALA A 55 6.20 0.77 17.36
C ALA A 55 5.30 0.41 18.53
N GLY A 56 5.48 -0.80 19.05
CA GLY A 56 4.83 -1.27 20.28
C GLY A 56 5.85 -1.72 21.31
N ASP A 57 5.47 -1.68 22.58
CA ASP A 57 6.27 -2.31 23.63
C ASP A 57 6.17 -3.83 23.52
N GLN A 58 7.32 -4.50 23.39
CA GLN A 58 7.38 -5.95 23.28
C GLN A 58 6.74 -6.67 24.49
N ALA A 59 6.90 -6.09 25.69
CA ALA A 59 6.31 -6.61 26.92
C ALA A 59 4.83 -6.22 27.08
N ARG A 60 4.31 -5.31 26.22
CA ARG A 60 2.94 -4.78 26.24
C ARG A 60 2.55 -4.12 27.56
N GLN A 61 3.53 -3.53 28.25
CA GLN A 61 3.36 -2.81 29.51
C GLN A 61 3.34 -1.29 29.31
N SER A 62 3.97 -0.79 28.25
CA SER A 62 3.94 0.62 27.86
C SER A 62 3.09 0.84 26.61
N PRO A 63 2.48 2.03 26.44
CA PRO A 63 1.77 2.41 25.22
C PRO A 63 2.58 2.14 23.96
N ASP A 64 1.91 1.63 22.93
CA ASP A 64 2.36 1.69 21.54
C ASP A 64 2.48 3.18 21.14
N PHE A 65 3.40 3.50 20.23
CA PHE A 65 3.79 4.88 19.97
C PHE A 65 4.32 5.09 18.55
N LEU A 66 4.22 6.32 18.08
CA LEU A 66 4.98 6.80 16.93
C LEU A 66 6.39 7.22 17.39
N ALA A 67 7.42 6.67 16.76
CA ALA A 67 8.80 7.13 16.91
C ALA A 67 9.24 7.92 15.68
N VAL A 68 9.97 9.01 15.92
CA VAL A 68 10.60 9.80 14.85
C VAL A 68 12.11 9.65 14.96
N VAL A 69 12.73 9.13 13.91
CA VAL A 69 14.17 8.96 13.79
C VAL A 69 14.73 10.04 12.88
N ASN A 70 15.80 10.71 13.31
CA ASN A 70 16.54 11.59 12.42
C ASN A 70 17.21 10.74 11.33
N PHE A 71 16.85 11.01 10.09
CA PHE A 71 17.31 10.30 8.90
C PHE A 71 18.10 11.21 7.95
N ASP A 72 18.59 12.33 8.46
CA ASP A 72 19.51 13.21 7.75
C ASP A 72 20.95 12.74 7.95
N GLU A 73 21.54 12.16 6.91
CA GLU A 73 22.92 11.64 6.91
C GLU A 73 23.97 12.69 7.27
N THR A 74 23.67 13.98 7.16
CA THR A 74 24.59 15.07 7.53
C THR A 74 24.48 15.49 9.00
N SER A 75 23.44 15.04 9.70
CA SER A 75 23.18 15.35 11.10
C SER A 75 24.02 14.48 12.04
N ALA A 76 24.57 15.09 13.09
CA ALA A 76 25.22 14.36 14.19
C ALA A 76 24.23 13.43 14.95
N ALA A 77 22.92 13.65 14.79
CA ALA A 77 21.86 12.82 15.35
C ALA A 77 21.33 11.75 14.39
N TYR A 78 21.96 11.53 13.22
CA TYR A 78 21.54 10.50 12.27
C TYR A 78 21.35 9.12 12.94
N GLY A 79 20.23 8.47 12.64
CA GLY A 79 19.85 7.17 13.21
C GLY A 79 19.39 7.22 14.68
N LYS A 80 19.25 8.41 15.29
CA LYS A 80 18.73 8.56 16.65
C LYS A 80 17.22 8.85 16.64
N VAL A 81 16.52 8.29 17.62
CA VAL A 81 15.15 8.69 17.93
C VAL A 81 15.17 10.10 18.51
N ILE A 82 14.50 11.04 17.86
CA ILE A 82 14.43 12.45 18.27
C ILE A 82 13.11 12.82 18.94
N ALA A 83 12.05 12.05 18.68
CA ALA A 83 10.76 12.25 19.31
C ALA A 83 9.99 10.92 19.42
N ARG A 84 9.06 10.88 20.39
CA ARG A 84 8.09 9.79 20.56
C ARG A 84 6.74 10.38 20.92
N ALA A 85 5.67 9.88 20.33
CA ALA A 85 4.30 10.21 20.69
C ALA A 85 3.52 8.92 21.02
N PRO A 86 3.26 8.63 22.30
CA PRO A 86 2.51 7.45 22.70
C PRO A 86 1.03 7.57 22.33
N LEU A 87 0.38 6.43 22.16
CA LEU A 87 -1.08 6.37 22.18
C LEU A 87 -1.60 6.77 23.56
N PRO A 88 -2.72 7.53 23.61
CA PRO A 88 -3.43 7.75 24.86
C PRO A 88 -4.20 6.49 25.28
N GLU A 89 -4.41 6.34 26.58
CA GLU A 89 -5.36 5.36 27.12
C GLU A 89 -6.82 5.84 26.94
N PRO A 90 -7.81 4.93 26.88
CA PRO A 90 -7.68 3.47 26.93
C PRO A 90 -7.24 2.85 25.60
N GLY A 91 -6.66 1.66 25.67
CA GLY A 91 -6.33 0.85 24.49
C GLY A 91 -4.96 1.17 23.91
N ALA A 92 -4.06 1.72 24.72
CA ALA A 92 -2.75 2.15 24.24
C ALA A 92 -1.79 0.98 24.00
N THR A 93 -2.06 -0.23 24.49
CA THR A 93 -1.12 -1.36 24.47
C THR A 93 -1.60 -2.55 23.65
N GLY A 94 -0.66 -3.24 23.02
CA GLY A 94 -0.91 -4.54 22.39
C GLY A 94 -1.75 -4.46 21.12
N ASN A 95 -1.72 -3.32 20.42
CA ASN A 95 -2.36 -3.17 19.11
C ASN A 95 -1.57 -3.92 18.01
N GLU A 96 -0.30 -4.22 18.25
CA GLU A 96 0.64 -4.77 17.25
C GLU A 96 0.66 -3.87 16.01
N MET A 97 1.26 -2.68 16.17
CA MET A 97 1.46 -1.75 15.06
C MET A 97 2.23 -2.45 13.94
N HIS A 98 1.59 -2.63 12.78
CA HIS A 98 2.11 -3.50 11.72
C HIS A 98 2.45 -2.73 10.43
N HIS A 99 1.54 -1.90 9.95
CA HIS A 99 1.73 -1.04 8.78
C HIS A 99 1.64 0.44 9.13
N ILE A 100 2.26 1.25 8.27
CA ILE A 100 2.36 2.69 8.40
C ILE A 100 2.00 3.37 7.07
N GLY A 101 1.18 4.41 7.13
CA GLY A 101 0.85 5.27 6.00
C GLY A 101 1.27 6.71 6.26
N LEU A 102 1.74 7.40 5.22
CA LEU A 102 1.98 8.84 5.24
C LEU A 102 0.94 9.52 4.35
N SER A 103 0.28 10.55 4.85
CA SER A 103 -0.66 11.39 4.08
C SER A 103 0.03 12.06 2.89
N ALA A 104 -0.74 12.37 1.84
CA ALA A 104 -0.20 12.95 0.60
C ALA A 104 0.49 14.30 0.79
N ASP A 105 0.08 15.09 1.80
CA ASP A 105 0.72 16.35 2.14
C ASP A 105 1.93 16.21 3.08
N GLY A 106 2.16 15.01 3.63
CA GLY A 106 3.26 14.70 4.54
C GLY A 106 3.06 15.20 5.98
N THR A 107 1.82 15.54 6.38
CA THR A 107 1.54 16.14 7.70
C THR A 107 0.95 15.17 8.71
N VAL A 108 0.43 14.03 8.26
CA VAL A 108 -0.18 12.98 9.09
C VAL A 108 0.47 11.62 8.82
N VAL A 109 0.80 10.92 9.89
CA VAL A 109 1.15 9.49 9.90
C VAL A 109 -0.05 8.68 10.41
N ALA A 110 -0.38 7.61 9.71
CA ALA A 110 -1.36 6.61 10.10
C ALA A 110 -0.65 5.30 10.47
N CYS A 111 -1.04 4.65 11.56
CA CYS A 111 -0.56 3.33 11.96
C CYS A 111 -1.73 2.36 12.08
N GLY A 112 -1.56 1.15 11.56
CA GLY A 112 -2.55 0.07 11.67
C GLY A 112 -2.24 -0.90 12.81
N GLY A 113 -3.22 -1.20 13.65
CA GLY A 113 -3.13 -2.23 14.67
C GLY A 113 -3.59 -3.59 14.16
N LEU A 114 -2.68 -4.54 13.98
CA LEU A 114 -3.00 -5.88 13.48
C LEU A 114 -3.85 -6.69 14.46
N LEU A 115 -3.62 -6.50 15.78
CA LEU A 115 -4.29 -7.26 16.85
C LEU A 115 -5.27 -6.42 17.68
N SER A 116 -5.56 -5.19 17.28
CA SER A 116 -6.52 -4.31 17.97
C SER A 116 -7.87 -5.00 18.24
N VAL A 117 -8.41 -5.71 17.24
CA VAL A 117 -9.66 -6.47 17.33
C VAL A 117 -9.71 -7.44 18.52
N LEU A 118 -8.59 -8.05 18.93
CA LEU A 118 -8.55 -9.03 20.01
C LEU A 118 -8.81 -8.42 21.38
N LYS A 119 -8.68 -7.09 21.49
CA LYS A 119 -8.91 -6.32 22.71
C LYS A 119 -10.07 -5.34 22.56
N ALA A 120 -10.85 -5.43 21.48
CA ALA A 120 -11.89 -4.47 21.12
C ALA A 120 -11.37 -3.01 21.13
N GLN A 121 -10.16 -2.83 20.63
CA GLN A 121 -9.50 -1.53 20.48
C GLN A 121 -9.76 -0.97 19.09
N LYS A 122 -9.56 0.34 18.94
CA LYS A 122 -9.60 0.99 17.63
C LYS A 122 -8.51 0.42 16.72
N GLU A 123 -8.76 0.44 15.41
CA GLU A 123 -7.94 -0.25 14.42
C GLU A 123 -6.85 0.64 13.81
N ILE A 124 -7.15 1.93 13.60
CA ILE A 124 -6.28 2.85 12.85
C ILE A 124 -5.99 4.09 13.70
N PHE A 125 -4.73 4.47 13.82
CA PHE A 125 -4.27 5.55 14.71
C PHE A 125 -3.53 6.64 13.95
N PHE A 126 -3.79 7.92 14.27
CA PHE A 126 -3.25 9.05 13.52
C PHE A 126 -2.46 10.01 14.39
N TRP A 127 -1.31 10.47 13.88
CA TRP A 127 -0.49 11.52 14.48
C TRP A 127 -0.22 12.64 13.49
N ASN A 128 -0.26 13.88 13.99
CA ASN A 128 0.24 15.05 13.31
C ASN A 128 1.76 15.06 13.42
N ILE A 129 2.44 15.26 12.30
CA ILE A 129 3.88 15.34 12.17
C ILE A 129 4.32 16.62 11.44
N SER A 130 3.47 17.64 11.38
CA SER A 130 3.80 18.96 10.82
C SER A 130 5.05 19.56 11.48
N ASP A 131 5.28 19.24 12.76
CA ASP A 131 6.56 19.38 13.44
C ASP A 131 7.08 17.98 13.83
N PRO A 132 8.03 17.39 13.08
CA PRO A 132 8.56 16.05 13.38
C PRO A 132 9.30 15.95 14.72
N ALA A 133 9.74 17.06 15.31
CA ALA A 133 10.32 17.07 16.66
C ALA A 133 9.26 16.99 17.76
N ARG A 134 7.99 17.26 17.42
CA ARG A 134 6.84 17.27 18.33
C ARG A 134 5.61 16.61 17.67
N PRO A 135 5.67 15.30 17.38
CA PRO A 135 4.52 14.58 16.89
C PRO A 135 3.39 14.56 17.93
N GLU A 136 2.15 14.70 17.49
CA GLU A 136 0.99 14.79 18.38
C GLU A 136 -0.10 13.82 17.92
N PHE A 137 -0.64 13.01 18.84
CA PHE A 137 -1.77 12.13 18.51
C PHE A 137 -3.00 12.96 18.18
N ILE A 138 -3.67 12.65 17.07
CA ILE A 138 -4.87 13.36 16.59
C ILE A 138 -6.13 12.59 16.99
N SER A 139 -6.25 11.36 16.50
CA SER A 139 -7.47 10.58 16.59
C SER A 139 -7.19 9.11 16.22
N ALA A 140 -8.23 8.29 16.32
CA ALA A 140 -8.20 6.92 15.85
C ALA A 140 -9.56 6.52 15.28
N ALA A 141 -9.53 5.76 14.19
CA ALA A 141 -10.70 5.24 13.49
C ALA A 141 -10.92 3.76 13.81
N ASP A 142 -12.19 3.36 13.78
CA ASP A 142 -12.66 2.03 14.12
C ASP A 142 -13.76 1.63 13.12
N PRO A 143 -13.40 1.11 11.94
CA PRO A 143 -14.36 0.70 10.93
C PRO A 143 -15.28 -0.41 11.46
N PRO A 144 -16.61 -0.27 11.43
CA PRO A 144 -17.51 -1.20 12.11
C PRO A 144 -17.67 -2.54 11.39
N LEU A 145 -17.36 -2.63 10.09
CA LEU A 145 -17.56 -3.84 9.30
C LEU A 145 -16.26 -4.58 9.02
N SER A 146 -15.10 -4.05 9.42
CA SER A 146 -13.78 -4.61 9.13
C SER A 146 -12.75 -4.32 10.21
N SER A 147 -11.71 -5.15 10.27
CA SER A 147 -10.63 -5.07 11.25
C SER A 147 -9.35 -5.67 10.67
N ILE A 148 -8.28 -5.71 11.48
CA ILE A 148 -6.97 -6.24 11.10
C ILE A 148 -6.40 -5.38 9.98
N THR A 149 -6.06 -4.15 10.38
CA THR A 149 -5.51 -3.14 9.49
C THR A 149 -4.21 -3.61 8.88
N ASP A 150 -4.09 -3.41 7.57
CA ASP A 150 -2.90 -3.75 6.80
C ASP A 150 -2.40 -2.50 6.06
N GLU A 151 -2.46 -2.45 4.73
CA GLU A 151 -1.78 -1.43 3.94
C GLU A 151 -2.55 -0.12 3.75
N PHE A 152 -1.80 0.99 3.64
CA PHE A 152 -2.34 2.34 3.46
C PHE A 152 -2.04 2.89 2.07
N HIS A 153 -3.01 3.58 1.48
CA HIS A 153 -2.83 4.40 0.29
C HIS A 153 -3.34 5.83 0.54
N PRO A 154 -2.48 6.86 0.56
CA PRO A 154 -2.91 8.23 0.73
C PRO A 154 -3.68 8.74 -0.49
N LEU A 155 -4.76 9.47 -0.25
CA LEU A 155 -5.54 10.09 -1.33
C LEU A 155 -5.03 11.50 -1.63
N PRO A 156 -4.96 11.92 -2.92
CA PRO A 156 -4.48 13.26 -3.29
C PRO A 156 -5.27 14.41 -2.65
N GLN A 157 -6.58 14.22 -2.44
CA GLN A 157 -7.45 15.18 -1.76
C GLN A 157 -7.34 15.16 -0.22
N GLY A 158 -6.45 14.34 0.34
CA GLY A 158 -6.36 14.04 1.76
C GLY A 158 -7.17 12.80 2.15
N GLY A 159 -6.80 12.19 3.27
CA GLY A 159 -7.36 10.93 3.74
C GLY A 159 -6.62 9.71 3.18
N PHE A 160 -7.22 8.53 3.36
CA PHE A 160 -6.60 7.25 3.04
C PHE A 160 -7.62 6.24 2.52
N LEU A 161 -7.16 5.36 1.64
CA LEU A 161 -7.71 4.02 1.50
C LEU A 161 -6.87 3.07 2.33
N VAL A 162 -7.52 2.20 3.10
CA VAL A 162 -6.84 1.29 4.02
C VAL A 162 -7.39 -0.11 3.81
N THR A 163 -6.52 -1.07 3.53
CA THR A 163 -6.95 -2.47 3.47
C THR A 163 -7.12 -3.01 4.88
N MET A 164 -8.28 -3.61 5.11
CA MET A 164 -8.68 -4.22 6.36
C MET A 164 -8.86 -5.70 6.07
N MET A 165 -7.90 -6.51 6.49
CA MET A 165 -7.85 -7.92 6.10
C MET A 165 -9.08 -8.66 6.59
N GLY A 166 -9.49 -8.43 7.83
CA GLY A 166 -10.66 -9.05 8.44
C GLY A 166 -11.93 -8.25 8.25
N GLY A 167 -13.07 -8.94 8.28
CA GLY A 167 -14.35 -8.35 8.65
C GLY A 167 -14.38 -8.02 10.14
N ALA A 168 -15.47 -7.47 10.66
CA ALA A 168 -15.56 -6.94 12.04
C ALA A 168 -15.03 -7.87 13.16
N THR A 169 -15.05 -9.20 12.96
CA THR A 169 -14.57 -10.19 13.94
C THR A 169 -13.20 -10.80 13.61
N GLY A 170 -12.48 -10.24 12.63
CA GLY A 170 -11.16 -10.73 12.20
C GLY A 170 -11.18 -11.94 11.26
N HIS A 171 -12.35 -12.43 10.87
CA HIS A 171 -12.53 -13.44 9.82
C HIS A 171 -12.83 -12.78 8.48
N ALA A 172 -12.74 -13.49 7.35
CA ALA A 172 -13.31 -13.01 6.08
C ALA A 172 -14.84 -12.76 6.15
N PRO A 173 -15.40 -11.84 5.34
CA PRO A 173 -14.69 -11.00 4.37
C PRO A 173 -14.14 -9.70 4.98
N GLY A 174 -12.94 -9.31 4.55
CA GLY A 174 -12.38 -7.98 4.81
C GLY A 174 -12.93 -6.89 3.89
N ARG A 175 -12.37 -5.69 4.00
CA ARG A 175 -12.81 -4.48 3.26
C ARG A 175 -11.66 -3.51 2.98
N VAL A 176 -11.90 -2.52 2.13
CA VAL A 176 -11.06 -1.32 2.02
C VAL A 176 -11.79 -0.17 2.69
N ALA A 177 -11.32 0.28 3.85
CA ALA A 177 -11.86 1.44 4.53
C ALA A 177 -11.42 2.73 3.81
N GLU A 178 -12.34 3.65 3.58
CA GLU A 178 -12.08 4.96 3.01
C GLU A 178 -12.26 6.03 4.09
N LEU A 179 -11.18 6.76 4.37
CA LEU A 179 -11.12 7.86 5.31
C LEU A 179 -10.99 9.17 4.55
N ASP A 180 -11.73 10.20 4.95
CA ASP A 180 -11.61 11.53 4.36
C ASP A 180 -10.40 12.32 4.89
N ARG A 181 -10.23 13.55 4.40
CA ARG A 181 -9.18 14.48 4.83
C ARG A 181 -9.24 14.88 6.31
N HIS A 182 -10.37 14.64 6.97
CA HIS A 182 -10.57 14.86 8.40
C HIS A 182 -10.37 13.56 9.20
N LEU A 183 -9.90 12.49 8.54
CA LEU A 183 -9.66 11.17 9.10
C LEU A 183 -10.95 10.47 9.56
N ALA A 184 -12.10 10.94 9.07
CA ALA A 184 -13.40 10.33 9.35
C ALA A 184 -13.68 9.21 8.35
N LEU A 185 -14.27 8.11 8.84
CA LEU A 185 -14.70 7.00 8.00
C LEU A 185 -15.86 7.44 7.09
N MET A 186 -15.65 7.29 5.79
CA MET A 186 -16.64 7.56 4.75
C MET A 186 -17.40 6.29 4.36
N ALA A 187 -16.68 5.20 4.11
CA ALA A 187 -17.25 3.95 3.64
C ALA A 187 -16.26 2.79 3.84
N GLU A 188 -16.78 1.56 3.75
CA GLU A 188 -15.96 0.34 3.71
C GLU A 188 -16.32 -0.50 2.48
N HIS A 189 -15.36 -0.67 1.57
CA HIS A 189 -15.57 -1.16 0.22
C HIS A 189 -15.13 -2.62 0.00
N PRO A 190 -15.81 -3.36 -0.90
CA PRO A 190 -17.07 -2.96 -1.51
C PRO A 190 -18.20 -3.14 -0.48
N ALA A 191 -19.31 -2.40 -0.59
CA ALA A 191 -20.42 -2.51 0.38
C ALA A 191 -20.89 -3.98 0.58
N ASN A 192 -20.95 -4.74 -0.51
CA ASN A 192 -21.23 -6.18 -0.51
C ASN A 192 -19.97 -6.95 -0.95
N PRO A 193 -19.13 -7.42 0.00
CA PRO A 193 -17.88 -8.10 -0.31
C PRO A 193 -18.12 -9.48 -0.94
N PRO A 194 -17.22 -9.93 -1.83
CA PRO A 194 -17.24 -11.29 -2.35
C PRO A 194 -17.19 -12.33 -1.23
N THR A 195 -18.00 -13.39 -1.37
CA THR A 195 -18.01 -14.54 -0.46
C THR A 195 -17.02 -15.64 -0.89
N ASP A 196 -16.27 -15.41 -1.96
CA ASP A 196 -15.26 -16.33 -2.51
C ASP A 196 -13.94 -16.30 -1.74
N GLY A 197 -13.91 -15.54 -0.65
CA GLY A 197 -12.71 -15.27 0.11
C GLY A 197 -12.04 -13.96 -0.28
N PHE A 198 -12.55 -12.85 0.29
CA PHE A 198 -11.91 -11.53 0.25
C PHE A 198 -11.21 -11.20 1.59
N ASN A 199 -9.89 -11.07 1.59
CA ASN A 199 -9.07 -10.57 2.72
C ASN A 199 -7.99 -9.66 2.14
N PRO A 200 -8.32 -8.39 1.80
CA PRO A 200 -7.41 -7.50 1.12
C PRO A 200 -6.18 -7.23 1.99
N HIS A 201 -5.00 -7.32 1.38
CA HIS A 201 -3.71 -7.09 2.01
C HIS A 201 -3.03 -5.89 1.32
N GLY A 202 -2.09 -6.09 0.40
CA GLY A 202 -1.50 -4.99 -0.35
C GLY A 202 -2.54 -4.19 -1.16
N ILE A 203 -2.27 -2.88 -1.34
CA ILE A 203 -3.02 -1.97 -2.21
C ILE A 203 -2.08 -1.15 -3.08
N ALA A 204 -2.47 -0.96 -4.35
CA ALA A 204 -1.80 -0.04 -5.26
C ALA A 204 -2.82 0.66 -6.17
N VAL A 205 -2.62 1.96 -6.41
CA VAL A 205 -3.56 2.80 -7.14
C VAL A 205 -2.84 3.64 -8.18
N ARG A 206 -3.48 3.81 -9.34
CA ARG A 206 -3.13 4.74 -10.42
C ARG A 206 -4.37 5.55 -10.81
N PRO A 207 -4.62 6.70 -10.16
CA PRO A 207 -5.84 7.50 -10.37
C PRO A 207 -6.01 7.96 -11.82
N GLU A 208 -4.90 8.22 -12.53
CA GLU A 208 -4.86 8.73 -13.90
C GLU A 208 -5.43 7.77 -14.95
N VAL A 209 -5.44 6.46 -14.66
CA VAL A 209 -6.07 5.42 -15.49
C VAL A 209 -7.25 4.75 -14.78
N ASN A 210 -7.74 5.36 -13.69
CA ASN A 210 -8.85 4.85 -12.89
C ASN A 210 -8.65 3.42 -12.35
N LEU A 211 -7.41 3.07 -11.97
CA LEU A 211 -7.05 1.72 -11.55
C LEU A 211 -6.74 1.67 -10.05
N MET A 212 -7.35 0.73 -9.36
CA MET A 212 -6.92 0.27 -8.04
C MET A 212 -6.78 -1.24 -8.06
N VAL A 213 -5.79 -1.76 -7.35
CA VAL A 213 -5.51 -3.18 -7.25
C VAL A 213 -5.28 -3.54 -5.79
N THR A 214 -5.89 -4.64 -5.35
CA THR A 214 -5.59 -5.24 -4.03
C THR A 214 -5.22 -6.71 -4.20
N SER A 215 -4.40 -7.24 -3.30
CA SER A 215 -4.10 -8.68 -3.19
C SER A 215 -4.88 -9.32 -2.04
N ASP A 216 -5.10 -10.63 -2.10
CA ASP A 216 -5.66 -11.40 -0.97
C ASP A 216 -4.61 -12.33 -0.36
N PHE A 217 -4.38 -12.22 0.94
CA PHE A 217 -3.32 -12.99 1.62
C PHE A 217 -3.82 -14.24 2.35
N ILE A 218 -4.52 -14.05 3.47
CA ILE A 218 -4.92 -15.12 4.39
C ILE A 218 -6.14 -14.70 5.19
N CYS A 219 -7.00 -15.65 5.58
CA CYS A 219 -8.03 -15.39 6.59
C CYS A 219 -7.38 -15.28 7.98
N PRO A 220 -7.39 -14.09 8.62
CA PRO A 220 -6.62 -13.89 9.84
C PRO A 220 -7.06 -14.78 11.01
N ALA A 221 -8.36 -15.07 11.14
CA ALA A 221 -8.86 -15.98 12.18
C ALA A 221 -8.17 -17.37 12.18
N THR A 222 -7.65 -17.81 11.02
CA THR A 222 -6.92 -19.09 10.90
C THR A 222 -5.48 -19.03 11.38
N THR A 223 -4.86 -17.84 11.46
CA THR A 223 -3.50 -17.65 12.03
C THR A 223 -3.52 -17.46 13.53
N LEU A 224 -4.61 -16.89 14.06
CA LEU A 224 -4.79 -16.61 15.48
C LEU A 224 -5.21 -17.84 16.30
N ASN A 225 -5.21 -19.04 15.70
CA ASN A 225 -5.79 -20.27 16.26
C ASN A 225 -7.23 -20.10 16.75
N ALA A 226 -7.97 -19.10 16.24
CA ALA A 226 -9.34 -18.83 16.62
C ALA A 226 -10.33 -19.82 15.98
N THR A 227 -9.90 -20.52 14.93
CA THR A 227 -10.69 -21.53 14.20
C THR A 227 -9.91 -22.84 14.11
N ALA A 228 -10.59 -23.97 14.25
CA ALA A 228 -9.98 -25.28 13.99
C ALA A 228 -9.68 -25.45 12.49
N GLY A 229 -8.49 -25.98 12.15
CA GLY A 229 -8.13 -26.28 10.77
C GLY A 229 -6.73 -25.82 10.38
N SER A 230 -6.42 -25.93 9.09
CA SER A 230 -5.19 -25.38 8.50
C SER A 230 -5.37 -23.91 8.12
N LEU A 231 -4.25 -23.21 7.89
CA LEU A 231 -4.25 -21.85 7.36
C LEU A 231 -5.07 -21.74 6.06
N ASP A 232 -5.99 -20.77 6.01
CA ASP A 232 -6.78 -20.44 4.81
C ASP A 232 -6.07 -19.38 3.97
N LEU A 233 -5.06 -19.83 3.21
CA LEU A 233 -4.24 -19.00 2.33
C LEU A 233 -4.99 -18.67 1.04
N ARG A 234 -4.80 -17.43 0.56
CA ARG A 234 -5.47 -16.88 -0.62
C ARG A 234 -4.48 -16.49 -1.70
N GLY A 235 -4.94 -16.62 -2.94
CA GLY A 235 -4.10 -16.46 -4.13
C GLY A 235 -4.84 -15.67 -5.18
N SER A 236 -5.00 -14.38 -4.95
CA SER A 236 -5.88 -13.56 -5.75
C SER A 236 -5.44 -12.10 -5.78
N VAL A 237 -5.66 -11.49 -6.94
CA VAL A 237 -5.54 -10.05 -7.15
C VAL A 237 -6.89 -9.52 -7.63
N ARG A 238 -7.42 -8.52 -6.93
CA ARG A 238 -8.66 -7.83 -7.27
C ARG A 238 -8.32 -6.56 -8.04
N VAL A 239 -8.87 -6.42 -9.24
CA VAL A 239 -8.78 -5.22 -10.07
C VAL A 239 -10.07 -4.43 -9.88
N TRP A 240 -9.92 -3.15 -9.54
CA TRP A 240 -11.01 -2.27 -9.19
C TRP A 240 -11.13 -1.11 -10.16
N ASP A 241 -12.37 -0.67 -10.39
CA ASP A 241 -12.64 0.69 -10.80
C ASP A 241 -12.35 1.59 -9.59
N PHE A 242 -11.27 2.37 -9.68
CA PHE A 242 -10.84 3.20 -8.55
C PHE A 242 -11.95 4.16 -8.15
N LYS A 243 -12.44 5.01 -9.06
CA LYS A 243 -13.44 6.05 -8.76
C LYS A 243 -14.75 5.49 -8.21
N ARG A 244 -15.23 4.36 -8.74
CA ARG A 244 -16.48 3.72 -8.29
C ARG A 244 -16.30 2.86 -7.05
N ARG A 245 -15.06 2.52 -6.68
CA ARG A 245 -14.72 1.59 -5.58
C ARG A 245 -15.34 0.21 -5.78
N GLU A 246 -15.36 -0.26 -7.03
CA GLU A 246 -15.99 -1.52 -7.44
C GLU A 246 -14.96 -2.52 -7.97
N ILE A 247 -15.04 -3.78 -7.54
CA ILE A 247 -14.21 -4.87 -8.09
C ILE A 247 -14.73 -5.21 -9.49
N LEU A 248 -13.89 -5.04 -10.50
CA LEU A 248 -14.19 -5.38 -11.90
C LEU A 248 -13.76 -6.79 -12.26
N ARG A 249 -12.62 -7.23 -11.72
CA ARG A 249 -12.02 -8.52 -12.07
C ARG A 249 -11.29 -9.11 -10.88
N THR A 250 -11.38 -10.43 -10.76
CA THR A 250 -10.52 -11.23 -9.90
C THR A 250 -9.58 -12.04 -10.77
N ILE A 251 -8.28 -11.93 -10.51
CA ILE A 251 -7.23 -12.71 -11.14
C ILE A 251 -6.74 -13.72 -10.10
N VAL A 252 -7.01 -15.00 -10.32
CA VAL A 252 -6.56 -16.06 -9.44
C VAL A 252 -5.10 -16.40 -9.74
N ILE A 253 -4.29 -16.45 -8.69
CA ILE A 253 -2.89 -16.88 -8.75
C ILE A 253 -2.85 -18.36 -8.33
N PRO A 254 -2.61 -19.29 -9.27
CA PRO A 254 -2.61 -20.70 -8.97
C PRO A 254 -1.46 -21.05 -8.01
N ASN A 255 -1.73 -21.93 -7.04
CA ASN A 255 -0.75 -22.42 -6.06
C ASN A 255 -0.08 -21.33 -5.21
N ALA A 256 -0.70 -20.16 -5.06
CA ALA A 256 -0.19 -19.14 -4.14
C ALA A 256 -0.23 -19.65 -2.70
N GLY A 257 0.85 -19.46 -1.95
CA GLY A 257 0.83 -19.63 -0.49
C GLY A 257 0.52 -18.33 0.24
N GLY A 258 -0.42 -17.54 -0.30
CA GLY A 258 -0.73 -16.19 0.16
C GLY A 258 -0.15 -15.11 -0.77
N THR A 259 -1.00 -14.20 -1.27
CA THR A 259 -0.57 -13.02 -2.03
C THR A 259 -0.53 -11.80 -1.11
N ILE A 260 0.67 -11.32 -0.80
CA ILE A 260 0.88 -10.26 0.21
C ILE A 260 0.89 -8.89 -0.46
N ASP A 261 2.02 -8.52 -1.06
CA ASP A 261 2.17 -7.20 -1.67
C ASP A 261 1.55 -7.13 -3.06
N VAL A 262 1.10 -5.93 -3.42
CA VAL A 262 0.90 -5.54 -4.81
C VAL A 262 1.48 -4.15 -5.00
N LYS A 263 2.36 -4.02 -5.99
CA LYS A 263 2.87 -2.72 -6.44
C LYS A 263 2.69 -2.61 -7.94
N LEU A 264 2.20 -1.45 -8.38
CA LEU A 264 2.11 -1.11 -9.80
C LEU A 264 3.44 -0.49 -10.22
N ILE A 265 4.04 -1.00 -11.30
CA ILE A 265 5.23 -0.35 -11.85
C ILE A 265 4.87 1.08 -12.29
N PRO A 266 5.64 2.09 -11.86
CA PRO A 266 5.52 3.45 -12.35
C PRO A 266 5.72 3.45 -13.85
N ALA A 267 4.67 3.75 -14.60
CA ALA A 267 4.74 3.66 -16.04
C ALA A 267 5.25 4.98 -16.64
N SER A 268 6.18 4.88 -17.59
CA SER A 268 6.40 5.92 -18.60
C SER A 268 5.34 5.89 -19.71
N ARG A 269 4.45 4.86 -19.71
CA ARG A 269 3.32 4.72 -20.64
C ARG A 269 2.05 4.17 -19.97
N PRO A 270 0.89 4.81 -20.13
CA PRO A 270 -0.32 4.53 -19.37
C PRO A 270 -0.86 3.09 -19.49
N GLU A 271 -0.55 2.39 -20.58
CA GLU A 271 -1.02 1.03 -20.91
C GLU A 271 -0.28 -0.12 -20.20
N CYS A 272 0.81 0.12 -19.49
CA CYS A 272 1.55 -0.94 -18.79
C CYS A 272 1.46 -0.78 -17.27
N SER A 273 0.86 -1.76 -16.61
CA SER A 273 0.94 -1.96 -15.17
C SER A 273 1.48 -3.36 -14.93
N MET A 274 2.67 -3.49 -14.37
CA MET A 274 3.15 -4.76 -13.85
C MET A 274 2.86 -4.78 -12.36
N ILE A 275 2.29 -5.89 -11.91
CA ILE A 275 2.03 -6.18 -10.50
C ILE A 275 3.19 -7.03 -9.99
N SER A 276 3.97 -6.51 -9.06
CA SER A 276 4.87 -7.35 -8.26
C SER A 276 4.06 -7.88 -7.08
N CYS A 277 3.91 -9.20 -7.00
CA CYS A 277 3.33 -9.88 -5.85
C CYS A 277 4.36 -10.72 -5.13
N THR A 278 4.57 -10.42 -3.85
CA THR A 278 5.33 -11.31 -2.97
C THR A 278 4.40 -12.43 -2.53
N CYS A 279 4.69 -13.66 -2.97
CA CYS A 279 3.98 -14.85 -2.55
C CYS A 279 4.88 -15.70 -1.66
N SER A 280 4.41 -16.11 -0.48
CA SER A 280 5.10 -17.16 0.28
C SER A 280 4.90 -18.49 -0.44
N THR A 281 5.98 -19.13 -0.90
CA THR A 281 5.88 -20.51 -1.41
C THR A 281 5.87 -21.45 -0.21
N ARG A 282 4.94 -22.41 -0.13
CA ARG A 282 5.04 -23.53 0.83
C ARG A 282 6.37 -24.24 0.59
N GLY A 283 7.36 -23.98 1.42
CA GLY A 283 8.61 -24.73 1.41
C GLY A 283 8.29 -26.18 1.75
N THR A 284 8.61 -27.11 0.85
CA THR A 284 8.77 -28.51 1.26
C THR A 284 9.88 -28.53 2.29
N ALA A 285 9.54 -28.93 3.52
CA ALA A 285 10.51 -29.09 4.60
C ALA A 285 11.72 -29.90 4.09
N PRO A 286 12.97 -29.45 4.33
CA PRO A 286 14.13 -30.27 4.01
C PRO A 286 14.02 -31.56 4.81
N ARG A 287 14.09 -32.71 4.12
CA ARG A 287 14.17 -34.01 4.78
C ARG A 287 15.42 -34.00 5.65
N ASN A 288 15.23 -34.03 6.97
CA ASN A 288 16.30 -34.30 7.92
C ASN A 288 16.91 -35.66 7.59
N ARG A 289 18.07 -35.67 6.92
CA ARG A 289 18.98 -36.81 6.98
C ARG A 289 19.75 -36.66 8.28
N SER A 290 19.37 -37.47 9.27
CA SER A 290 20.15 -37.69 10.49
C SER A 290 21.53 -38.25 10.13
N SER A 291 22.58 -37.44 10.26
CA SER A 291 23.96 -37.92 10.25
C SER A 291 24.47 -38.06 11.67
N THR A 292 24.31 -39.24 12.27
CA THR A 292 25.11 -39.69 13.41
C THR A 292 26.25 -40.53 12.89
N SER A 293 27.46 -39.98 12.83
CA SER A 293 28.72 -40.73 12.81
C SER A 293 29.87 -39.81 13.29
N PRO A 294 30.72 -40.24 14.23
CA PRO A 294 31.74 -39.42 14.85
C PRO A 294 33.00 -39.24 13.97
N PRO A 295 33.87 -38.25 14.25
CA PRO A 295 34.98 -37.88 13.37
C PRO A 295 36.18 -38.83 13.52
N SER A 296 36.82 -39.16 12.39
CA SER A 296 38.10 -39.86 12.30
C SER A 296 39.19 -38.89 11.78
N PRO A 297 40.46 -39.00 12.21
CA PRO A 297 41.39 -37.87 12.21
C PRO A 297 42.14 -37.65 10.89
N ARG A 298 42.39 -36.37 10.63
CA ARG A 298 43.41 -35.71 9.79
C ARG A 298 44.34 -36.61 8.94
N ALA A 299 44.28 -36.40 7.63
CA ALA A 299 45.44 -36.53 6.74
C ALA A 299 45.69 -35.19 6.05
N ALA A 300 46.92 -34.71 6.17
CA ALA A 300 47.43 -33.48 5.56
C ALA A 300 47.59 -33.67 4.04
N GLY A 301 47.08 -32.73 3.24
CA GLY A 301 47.35 -32.63 1.81
C GLY A 301 47.83 -31.22 1.49
N ARG A 302 49.13 -31.08 1.21
CA ARG A 302 49.74 -29.87 0.67
C ARG A 302 49.37 -29.75 -0.81
N ASN A 303 48.96 -28.57 -1.24
CA ASN A 303 49.01 -28.16 -2.65
C ASN A 303 50.44 -27.72 -2.99
N SER A 304 50.95 -28.17 -4.13
CA SER A 304 52.07 -27.56 -4.84
C SER A 304 51.66 -27.38 -6.31
N CYS A 305 51.96 -26.20 -6.83
CA CYS A 305 51.68 -25.71 -8.18
C CYS A 305 52.31 -26.54 -9.29
N ALA A 306 51.58 -26.65 -10.41
CA ALA A 306 52.02 -26.37 -11.78
C ALA A 306 50.77 -26.22 -12.66
#